data_AF-A0A0A8WLQ2-F1
#
_entry.id   AF-A0A0A8WLQ2-F1
#
_cell.length_a   1.000
_cell.length_b   1.000
_cell.length_c   1.000
_cell.angle_alpha   90.00
_cell.angle_beta   90.00
_cell.angle_gamma   90.00
#
_symmetry.space_group_name_H-M   'P 1'
#
loop_
_entity.id
_entity.type
_entity.pdbx_description
1 polymer ?
#
loop_
_entity_poly.entity_id
_entity_poly.type
_entity_poly.pdbx_seq_one_letter_code
_entity_poly.pdbx_strand_id
1 'polypeptide(L)' 'MPTISMFFGVIIRMFYRDNHQHNLPHIHAEYQGEVAVFAIEDGRILDGSLPTPKQKLVEA' A
#
# COMPACT_ATOMS: atom_id res chain seq x y z
N MET A 1 -4.24 -2.40 -11.14
CA MET A 1 -3.56 -1.22 -10.58
C MET A 1 -2.18 -1.11 -11.22
N PRO A 2 -1.82 -0.03 -11.94
CA PRO A 2 -0.45 0.15 -12.41
C PRO A 2 0.53 0.18 -11.24
N THR A 3 1.69 -0.45 -11.44
CA THR A 3 2.84 -0.32 -10.53
C THR A 3 3.46 1.05 -10.72
N ILE A 4 3.55 1.81 -9.64
CA ILE A 4 4.09 3.18 -9.64
C ILE A 4 5.48 3.27 -9.00
N SER A 5 5.85 2.28 -8.17
CA SER A 5 7.17 2.21 -7.53
C SER A 5 7.49 0.79 -7.10
N MET A 6 8.78 0.47 -7.01
CA MET A 6 9.29 -0.81 -6.50
C MET A 6 10.58 -0.58 -5.71
N PHE A 7 10.65 -1.09 -4.47
CA PHE A 7 11.82 -0.97 -3.61
C PHE A 7 11.92 -2.12 -2.60
N PHE A 8 13.11 -2.62 -2.30
CA PHE A 8 13.33 -3.64 -1.27
C PHE A 8 12.40 -4.88 -1.33
N GLY A 9 11.93 -5.23 -2.53
CA GLY A 9 10.97 -6.30 -2.80
C GLY A 9 9.49 -5.92 -2.59
N VAL A 10 9.20 -4.69 -2.18
CA VAL A 10 7.86 -4.11 -2.07
C VAL A 10 7.45 -3.53 -3.41
N ILE A 11 6.24 -3.85 -3.85
CA ILE A 11 5.63 -3.32 -5.08
C ILE A 11 4.50 -2.37 -4.68
N ILE A 12 4.60 -1.10 -5.07
CA ILE A 12 3.57 -0.10 -4.83
C ILE A 12 2.70 0.05 -6.07
N ARG A 13 1.39 -0.09 -5.88
CA ARG A 13 0.38 0.10 -6.92
C ARG A 13 -0.65 1.12 -6.49
N MET A 14 -1.15 1.87 -7.46
CA MET A 14 -2.23 2.82 -7.27
C MET A 14 -3.23 2.64 -8.42
N PHE A 15 -4.52 2.79 -8.16
CA PHE A 15 -5.54 2.72 -9.20
C PHE A 15 -6.46 3.93 -9.13
N TYR A 16 -6.72 4.54 -10.28
CA TYR A 16 -7.50 5.77 -10.38
C TYR A 16 -9.00 5.54 -10.10
N ARG A 17 -9.52 4.33 -10.36
CA ARG A 17 -10.91 3.96 -10.09
C ARG A 17 -11.01 3.13 -8.84
N ASP A 18 -11.04 3.79 -7.70
CA ASP A 18 -11.19 3.12 -6.42
C ASP A 18 -12.65 2.67 -6.21
N ASN A 19 -12.84 1.43 -5.77
CA ASN A 19 -14.11 0.70 -5.78
C ASN A 19 -14.92 0.92 -4.48
N HIS A 20 -15.06 2.15 -4.02
CA HIS A 20 -15.86 2.52 -2.83
C HIS A 20 -15.40 1.88 -1.48
N GLN A 21 -14.26 1.18 -1.44
CA GLN A 21 -13.90 0.35 -0.30
C GLN A 21 -13.16 1.13 0.80
N HIS A 22 -12.36 2.14 0.41
CA HIS A 22 -11.76 3.09 1.32
C HIS A 22 -12.01 4.48 0.76
N ASN A 23 -12.95 5.24 1.32
CA ASN A 23 -13.38 6.54 0.79
C ASN A 23 -12.32 7.66 0.98
N LEU A 24 -11.04 7.35 0.80
CA LEU A 24 -9.89 8.24 0.91
C LEU A 24 -8.72 7.79 0.00
N PRO A 25 -7.84 8.71 -0.43
CA PRO A 25 -6.69 8.38 -1.27
C PRO A 25 -5.75 7.37 -0.60
N HIS A 26 -5.44 6.29 -1.31
CA HIS A 26 -4.63 5.20 -0.76
C HIS A 26 -3.75 4.50 -1.81
N ILE A 27 -2.74 3.77 -1.34
CA ILE A 27 -1.87 2.91 -2.14
C ILE A 27 -1.94 1.46 -1.68
N HIS A 28 -1.64 0.53 -2.58
CA HIS A 28 -1.53 -0.90 -2.30
C HIS A 28 -0.05 -1.28 -2.33
N ALA A 29 0.46 -1.79 -1.21
CA ALA A 29 1.81 -2.32 -1.11
C ALA A 29 1.78 -3.84 -1.02
N GLU A 30 2.51 -4.52 -1.89
CA GLU A 30 2.63 -5.97 -1.91
C GLU A 30 4.07 -6.40 -1.61
N TYR A 31 4.24 -7.41 -0.75
CA TYR A 31 5.51 -8.08 -0.47
C TYR A 31 5.29 -9.57 -0.27
N GLN A 32 5.92 -10.41 -1.10
CA GLN A 32 5.86 -11.88 -0.98
C GLN A 32 4.42 -12.46 -0.89
N GLY A 33 3.47 -11.85 -1.59
CA GLY A 33 2.06 -12.26 -1.58
C GLY A 33 1.24 -11.67 -0.43
N GLU A 34 1.85 -11.01 0.54
CA GLU A 34 1.15 -10.17 1.53
C GLU A 34 0.84 -8.80 0.94
N VAL A 35 -0.33 -8.25 1.29
CA VAL A 35 -0.80 -6.94 0.81
C VAL A 35 -1.26 -6.10 1.99
N ALA A 36 -0.87 -4.83 2.00
CA ALA A 36 -1.46 -3.82 2.86
C ALA A 36 -1.83 -2.57 2.08
N VAL A 37 -2.92 -1.95 2.51
CA VAL A 37 -3.46 -0.70 1.95
C VAL A 37 -3.11 0.43 2.90
N PHE A 38 -2.46 1.47 2.38
CA PHE A 38 -2.00 2.62 3.17
C PHE A 38 -2.71 3.89 2.72
N ALA A 39 -3.20 4.68 3.68
CA ALA A 39 -3.68 6.02 3.43
C ALA A 39 -2.52 6.93 2.99
N ILE A 40 -2.73 7.74 1.95
CA ILE A 40 -1.68 8.65 1.46
C ILE A 40 -1.46 9.83 2.42
N GLU A 41 -2.49 10.29 3.12
CA GLU A 41 -2.40 11.47 4.00
C GLU A 41 -1.50 11.25 5.22
N ASP A 42 -1.66 10.11 5.92
CA ASP A 42 -1.02 9.86 7.22
C ASP A 42 -0.24 8.54 7.27
N GLY A 43 -0.18 7.80 6.16
CA GLY A 43 0.56 6.54 6.07
C GLY A 43 -0.04 5.42 6.92
N ARG A 44 -1.23 5.58 7.52
CA ARG A 44 -1.81 4.51 8.34
C ARG A 44 -2.33 3.36 7.47
N ILE A 45 -2.29 2.15 8.02
CA ILE A 45 -2.91 0.99 7.37
C ILE A 45 -4.43 1.11 7.43
N LEU A 46 -5.06 0.93 6.27
CA LEU A 46 -6.51 0.87 6.10
C LEU A 46 -7.01 -0.58 6.04
N ASP A 47 -6.22 -1.48 5.47
CA ASP A 47 -6.53 -2.92 5.37
C ASP A 47 -5.26 -3.74 5.15
N GLY A 48 -5.33 -5.03 5.49
CA GLY A 48 -4.25 -5.99 5.33
C GLY A 48 -3.06 -5.75 6.27
N SER A 49 -1.93 -6.36 5.93
CA SER A 49 -0.71 -6.28 6.72
C SER A 49 0.51 -6.61 5.87
N LEU A 50 1.67 -6.10 6.30
CA LEU A 50 2.98 -6.55 5.82
C LEU A 50 3.83 -6.94 7.04
N PRO A 51 4.92 -7.70 6.84
CA PRO A 51 5.91 -7.90 7.89
C PRO A 51 6.39 -6.53 8.40
N THR A 52 6.46 -6.34 9.72
CA THR A 52 6.77 -5.05 10.35
C THR A 52 7.96 -4.30 9.75
N PRO A 53 9.09 -4.95 9.36
CA PRO A 53 10.19 -4.25 8.72
C PRO A 53 9.83 -3.64 7.35
N LYS A 54 8.92 -4.27 6.60
CA LYS A 54 8.46 -3.82 5.28
C LYS A 54 7.40 -2.75 5.41
N GLN A 55 6.49 -2.89 6.35
CA GLN A 55 5.52 -1.85 6.71
C GLN A 55 6.22 -0.52 7.01
N LYS A 56 7.26 -0.55 7.87
CA LYS A 56 8.04 0.66 8.21
C LYS A 56 8.73 1.33 7.02
N LEU A 57 9.03 0.59 5.94
CA LEU A 57 9.60 1.17 4.72
C LEU A 57 8.55 1.91 3.88
N VAL A 58 7.27 1.60 4.06
CA VAL A 58 6.16 2.26 3.37
C VAL A 58 5.66 3.47 4.17
N GLU A 59 5.74 3.41 5.50
CA GLU A 59 5.33 4.49 6.42
C GLU A 59 6.35 5.63 6.58
N ALA A 60 7.61 5.43 6.15
CA ALA A 60 8.72 6.37 6.33
C ALA A 60 8.71 7.54 5.34
#